data_AF-A0A8T1Q1Y6-F1
#
_entry.id   AF-A0A8T1Q1Y6-F1
#
_cell.length_a   1.000
_cell.length_b   1.000
_cell.length_c   1.000
_cell.angle_alpha   90.00
_cell.angle_beta   90.00
_cell.angle_gamma   90.00
#
_symmetry.space_group_name_H-M   'P 1'
#
loop_
_entity.id
_entity.type
_entity.pdbx_description
1 polymer ?
#
loop_
_entity_poly.entity_id
_entity_poly.type
_entity_poly.pdbx_seq_one_letter_code
_entity_poly.pdbx_strand_id
1 'polypeptide(L)'
;MNVQGFVDHSQMKPSVVLTGTAKEGSNAPPVGLVDIGTSEGAYLFRVALPGVRKDQSGKLKCEIQRDGRVHIEGVIARTGILKDSSTVFQMKVQELCPSGPFTISFNLPGPVDPRLSSPTFRPDGILEVIVFKQRTPATDGRFPPP
;
A
#
# COMPACT_ATOMS: atom_id res chain seq x y z
N MET A 1 -44.64 -14.10 -11.37
CA MET A 1 -44.47 -13.32 -10.12
C MET A 1 -43.08 -12.74 -10.14
N ASN A 2 -42.99 -11.42 -10.35
CA ASN A 2 -41.73 -10.70 -10.51
C ASN A 2 -41.39 -10.07 -9.15
N VAL A 3 -40.27 -10.47 -8.53
CA VAL A 3 -39.77 -9.85 -7.29
C VAL A 3 -38.40 -9.26 -7.61
N GLN A 4 -38.45 -8.05 -8.16
CA GLN A 4 -37.30 -7.18 -8.29
C GLN A 4 -36.80 -6.85 -6.87
N GLY A 5 -35.70 -7.51 -6.47
CA GLY A 5 -35.02 -7.23 -5.21
C GLY A 5 -34.49 -5.81 -5.21
N PHE A 6 -35.02 -5.00 -4.30
CA PHE A 6 -34.62 -3.63 -4.00
C PHE A 6 -33.14 -3.61 -3.59
N VAL A 7 -32.27 -3.12 -4.47
CA VAL A 7 -30.87 -2.84 -4.13
C VAL A 7 -30.88 -1.55 -3.34
N ASP A 8 -30.92 -1.66 -2.01
CA ASP A 8 -30.76 -0.53 -1.11
C ASP A 8 -29.32 -0.03 -1.25
N HIS A 9 -29.12 0.93 -2.15
CA HIS A 9 -27.92 1.74 -2.21
C HIS A 9 -27.91 2.61 -0.96
N SER A 10 -27.40 2.07 0.16
CA SER A 10 -27.15 2.84 1.37
C SER A 10 -26.26 4.02 1.00
N GLN A 11 -26.84 5.19 0.80
CA GLN A 11 -26.11 6.41 0.53
C GLN A 11 -25.32 6.76 1.78
N MET A 12 -24.06 6.34 1.83
CA MET A 12 -23.10 6.85 2.79
C MET A 12 -22.98 8.35 2.54
N LYS A 13 -23.26 9.17 3.55
CA LYS A 13 -23.09 10.62 3.44
C LYS A 13 -21.60 10.91 3.25
N PRO A 14 -21.16 11.52 2.14
CA PRO A 14 -19.80 12.02 2.09
C PRO A 14 -19.72 13.34 2.86
N SER A 15 -18.50 13.64 3.29
CA SER A 15 -17.95 14.93 3.73
C SER A 15 -17.73 15.06 5.23
N VAL A 16 -16.56 14.57 5.67
CA VAL A 16 -15.74 15.43 6.53
C VAL A 16 -15.50 16.73 5.76
N VAL A 17 -16.08 17.81 6.26
CA VAL A 17 -15.86 19.15 5.70
C VAL A 17 -14.56 19.69 6.29
N LEU A 18 -13.47 19.57 5.55
CA LEU A 18 -12.18 20.16 5.92
C LEU A 18 -12.26 21.68 5.75
N THR A 19 -11.93 22.41 6.83
CA THR A 19 -11.95 23.87 6.87
C THR A 19 -10.57 24.40 7.26
N GLY A 20 -10.32 25.69 7.00
CA GLY A 20 -9.03 26.31 7.28
C GLY A 20 -7.89 25.72 6.42
N THR A 21 -6.68 25.64 6.98
CA THR A 21 -5.49 25.10 6.30
C THR A 21 -5.61 23.62 5.95
N ALA A 22 -6.46 22.86 6.65
CA ALA A 22 -6.72 21.45 6.35
C ALA A 22 -7.46 21.25 5.02
N LYS A 23 -8.10 22.29 4.46
CA LYS A 23 -8.70 22.27 3.11
C LYS A 23 -7.63 22.15 2.00
N GLU A 24 -6.40 22.59 2.27
CA GLU A 24 -5.30 22.53 1.30
C GLU A 24 -4.66 21.13 1.25
N GLY A 25 -4.98 20.27 2.23
CA GLY A 25 -4.59 18.86 2.23
C GLY A 25 -5.36 18.03 1.22
N SER A 26 -4.82 16.85 0.89
CA SER A 26 -5.53 15.87 0.07
C SER A 26 -6.69 15.25 0.86
N ASN A 27 -7.89 15.28 0.28
CA ASN A 27 -9.08 14.55 0.78
C ASN A 27 -9.03 13.05 0.45
N ALA A 28 -7.96 12.57 -0.18
CA ALA A 28 -7.85 11.16 -0.56
C ALA A 28 -7.52 10.32 0.67
N PRO A 29 -8.14 9.14 0.82
CA PRO A 29 -7.76 8.22 1.88
C PRO A 29 -6.27 7.89 1.73
N PRO A 30 -5.52 7.70 2.85
CA PRO A 30 -4.06 7.63 2.83
C PRO A 30 -3.49 6.36 2.18
N VAL A 31 -4.30 5.59 1.45
CA VAL A 31 -3.86 4.38 0.74
C VAL A 31 -2.90 4.78 -0.38
N GLY A 32 -1.72 4.16 -0.38
CA GLY A 32 -0.70 4.34 -1.40
C GLY A 32 0.22 5.54 -1.18
N LEU A 33 0.18 6.19 -0.01
CA LEU A 33 1.27 7.09 0.38
C LEU A 33 2.56 6.28 0.53
N VAL A 34 3.63 6.77 -0.11
CA VAL A 34 4.93 6.08 -0.16
C VAL A 34 6.02 6.99 0.42
N ASP A 35 6.76 6.47 1.39
CA ASP A 35 8.02 7.04 1.86
C ASP A 35 9.19 6.17 1.40
N ILE A 36 10.29 6.79 0.95
CA ILE A 36 11.50 6.08 0.52
C ILE A 36 12.71 6.61 1.29
N GLY A 37 13.34 5.74 2.08
CA GLY A 37 14.62 5.94 2.73
C GLY A 37 15.76 5.30 1.95
N THR A 38 16.91 5.97 1.90
CA THR A 38 18.12 5.47 1.24
C THR A 38 19.25 5.32 2.25
N SER A 39 19.90 4.15 2.25
CA SER A 39 21.17 3.92 2.95
C SER A 39 22.27 3.61 1.94
N GLU A 40 23.50 3.36 2.39
CA GLU A 40 24.61 2.98 1.50
C GLU A 40 24.28 1.71 0.69
N GLY A 41 23.83 0.65 1.37
CA GLY A 41 23.62 -0.67 0.78
C GLY A 41 22.17 -1.06 0.48
N ALA A 42 21.17 -0.28 0.90
CA ALA A 42 19.76 -0.65 0.74
C ALA A 42 18.84 0.55 0.53
N TYR A 43 17.64 0.26 0.05
CA TYR A 43 16.48 1.14 0.13
C TYR A 43 15.49 0.58 1.14
N LEU A 44 14.88 1.47 1.90
CA LEU A 44 13.70 1.20 2.72
C LEU A 44 12.54 1.92 2.04
N PHE A 45 11.41 1.27 1.83
CA PHE A 45 10.18 1.97 1.49
C PHE A 45 9.04 1.56 2.40
N ARG A 46 8.14 2.50 2.66
CA ARG A 46 6.93 2.30 3.45
C ARG A 46 5.73 2.73 2.63
N VAL A 47 4.72 1.87 2.59
CA VAL A 47 3.47 2.12 1.87
C VAL A 47 2.32 2.04 2.85
N ALA A 48 1.57 3.13 2.98
CA ALA A 48 0.36 3.15 3.78
C ALA A 48 -0.74 2.36 3.05
N LEU A 49 -1.21 1.28 3.65
CA LEU A 49 -2.25 0.37 3.13
C LEU A 49 -3.35 0.13 4.19
N PRO A 50 -3.97 1.20 4.74
CA PRO A 50 -5.06 1.05 5.70
C PRO A 50 -6.24 0.29 5.08
N GLY A 51 -6.85 -0.61 5.86
CA GLY A 51 -7.97 -1.43 5.40
C GLY A 51 -7.56 -2.74 4.69
N VAL A 52 -6.27 -2.97 4.44
CA VAL A 52 -5.74 -4.28 4.03
C VAL A 52 -5.55 -5.15 5.27
N ARG A 53 -6.25 -6.28 5.33
CA ARG A 53 -6.20 -7.18 6.48
C ARG A 53 -5.04 -8.17 6.34
N LYS A 54 -4.31 -8.42 7.44
CA LYS A 54 -3.15 -9.35 7.46
C LYS A 54 -3.54 -10.80 7.15
N ASP A 55 -4.77 -11.24 7.45
CA ASP A 55 -5.26 -12.57 7.07
C ASP A 55 -5.58 -12.68 5.56
N GLN A 56 -5.74 -11.54 4.89
CA GLN A 56 -5.86 -11.42 3.43
C GLN A 56 -4.51 -11.08 2.77
N SER A 57 -3.40 -11.18 3.50
CA SER A 57 -2.04 -10.93 2.97
C SER A 57 -1.69 -11.80 1.76
N GLY A 58 -2.34 -12.96 1.58
CA GLY A 58 -2.25 -13.75 0.34
C GLY A 58 -2.80 -13.07 -0.92
N LYS A 59 -3.58 -11.99 -0.78
CA LYS A 59 -4.05 -11.14 -1.88
C LYS A 59 -3.19 -9.90 -2.09
N LEU A 60 -2.24 -9.61 -1.18
CA LEU A 60 -1.30 -8.51 -1.33
C LEU A 60 -0.06 -9.03 -2.06
N LYS A 61 0.16 -8.51 -3.27
CA LYS A 61 1.29 -8.84 -4.11
C LYS A 61 2.24 -7.66 -4.14
N CYS A 62 3.52 -7.90 -3.90
CA CYS A 62 4.57 -6.88 -4.00
C CYS A 62 5.69 -7.43 -4.90
N GLU A 63 5.83 -6.85 -6.08
CA GLU A 63 6.89 -7.17 -7.04
C GLU A 63 7.92 -6.04 -7.07
N ILE A 64 9.19 -6.43 -7.03
CA ILE A 64 10.32 -5.51 -7.14
C ILE A 64 11.16 -5.97 -8.32
N GLN A 65 11.33 -5.08 -9.30
CA GLN A 65 12.15 -5.32 -10.48
C GLN A 65 13.58 -4.85 -10.23
N ARG A 66 14.55 -5.42 -10.98
CA ARG A 66 15.98 -5.11 -10.81
C ARG A 66 16.32 -3.65 -11.14
N ASP A 67 15.54 -3.01 -12.00
CA ASP A 67 15.65 -1.59 -12.35
C ASP A 67 15.16 -0.65 -11.23
N GLY A 68 14.67 -1.20 -10.11
CA GLY A 68 14.12 -0.45 -9.00
C GLY A 68 12.61 -0.15 -9.12
N ARG A 69 11.93 -0.64 -10.16
CA ARG A 69 10.47 -0.49 -10.27
C ARG A 69 9.76 -1.38 -9.26
N VAL A 70 8.86 -0.79 -8.47
CA VAL A 70 8.04 -1.49 -7.49
C VAL A 70 6.59 -1.47 -7.94
N HIS A 71 5.93 -2.63 -7.83
CA HIS A 71 4.53 -2.81 -8.17
C HIS A 71 3.82 -3.54 -7.04
N ILE A 72 2.77 -2.92 -6.49
CA ILE A 72 2.00 -3.48 -5.39
C ILE A 72 0.54 -3.57 -5.83
N GLU A 73 -0.02 -4.77 -5.71
CA GLU A 73 -1.43 -5.04 -5.97
C GLU A 73 -2.07 -5.60 -4.72
N GLY A 74 -3.33 -5.25 -4.48
CA GLY A 74 -4.06 -5.81 -3.37
C GLY A 74 -5.55 -5.55 -3.48
N VAL A 75 -6.28 -5.98 -2.44
CA VAL A 75 -7.71 -5.74 -2.33
C VAL A 75 -8.01 -5.18 -0.95
N ILE A 76 -8.70 -4.04 -0.91
CA ILE A 76 -9.25 -3.48 0.34
C ILE A 76 -10.55 -4.19 0.64
N ALA A 77 -10.62 -4.84 1.80
CA ALA A 77 -11.81 -5.54 2.24
C ALA A 77 -12.94 -4.55 2.54
N ARG A 78 -14.19 -4.94 2.25
CA ARG A 78 -15.36 -4.15 2.65
C ARG A 78 -15.49 -4.14 4.17
N THR A 79 -15.23 -2.99 4.77
CA THR A 79 -15.47 -2.71 6.21
C THR A 79 -16.93 -2.34 6.40
N GLY A 80 -17.82 -3.34 6.33
CA GLY A 80 -19.27 -3.11 6.38
C GLY A 80 -19.89 -3.28 7.76
N ILE A 81 -19.50 -4.31 8.52
CA ILE A 81 -20.16 -4.67 9.77
C ILE A 81 -19.16 -5.31 10.72
N LEU A 82 -18.82 -4.63 11.81
CA LEU A 82 -18.16 -5.26 12.95
C LEU A 82 -19.27 -5.93 13.78
N LYS A 83 -19.53 -7.22 13.55
CA LYS A 83 -20.38 -8.02 14.44
C LYS A 83 -19.51 -8.49 15.60
N ASP A 84 -19.46 -7.68 16.66
CA ASP A 84 -19.16 -8.23 17.98
C ASP A 84 -20.47 -8.72 18.59
N SER A 85 -20.40 -9.84 19.29
CA SER A 85 -21.44 -10.84 19.58
C SER A 85 -22.78 -10.39 20.23
N SER A 86 -23.07 -9.09 20.38
CA SER A 86 -24.37 -8.58 20.83
C SER A 86 -24.81 -7.23 20.25
N THR A 87 -23.97 -6.53 19.49
CA THR A 87 -24.25 -5.17 19.00
C THR A 87 -23.85 -5.00 17.55
N VAL A 88 -24.79 -4.56 16.72
CA VAL A 88 -24.55 -4.24 15.30
C VAL A 88 -24.12 -2.78 15.20
N PHE A 89 -22.84 -2.53 14.95
CA PHE A 89 -22.34 -1.20 14.64
C PHE A 89 -22.42 -0.95 13.14
N GLN A 90 -23.23 0.05 12.74
CA GLN A 90 -23.34 0.48 11.35
C GLN A 90 -22.43 1.68 11.10
N MET A 91 -21.50 1.55 10.15
CA MET A 91 -20.64 2.64 9.71
C MET A 91 -21.48 3.70 8.99
N LYS A 92 -21.58 4.90 9.58
CA LYS A 92 -22.37 6.03 9.02
C LYS A 92 -21.55 6.95 8.09
N VAL A 93 -20.22 6.95 8.24
CA VAL A 93 -19.26 7.75 7.45
C VAL A 93 -18.09 6.83 7.09
N GLN A 94 -17.74 6.75 5.81
CA GLN A 94 -16.60 5.96 5.31
C GLN A 94 -15.54 6.91 4.76
N GLU A 95 -14.53 7.23 5.57
CA GLU A 95 -13.35 8.02 5.18
C GLU A 95 -12.21 7.12 4.64
N LEU A 96 -12.51 5.85 4.37
CA LEU A 96 -11.55 4.87 3.83
C LEU A 96 -11.72 4.77 2.31
N CYS A 97 -10.66 4.32 1.63
CA CYS A 97 -10.76 3.96 0.22
C CYS A 97 -11.93 2.99 0.00
N PRO A 98 -12.67 3.15 -1.12
CA PRO A 98 -13.71 2.21 -1.49
C PRO A 98 -13.16 0.78 -1.48
N SER A 99 -13.97 -0.17 -1.02
CA SER A 99 -13.60 -1.58 -1.09
C SER A 99 -13.37 -2.00 -2.54
N GLY A 100 -12.27 -2.70 -2.82
CA GLY A 100 -11.95 -3.09 -4.18
C GLY A 100 -10.46 -3.34 -4.40
N PRO A 101 -10.08 -3.75 -5.61
CA PRO A 101 -8.68 -3.89 -5.99
C PRO A 101 -8.00 -2.52 -6.04
N PHE A 102 -6.72 -2.50 -5.66
CA PHE A 102 -5.86 -1.34 -5.81
C PHE A 102 -4.52 -1.76 -6.40
N THR A 103 -3.87 -0.79 -7.05
CA THR A 103 -2.53 -0.94 -7.60
C THR A 103 -1.73 0.31 -7.29
N ILE A 104 -0.50 0.13 -6.82
CA ILE A 104 0.46 1.18 -6.51
C ILE A 104 1.74 0.88 -7.28
N SER A 105 2.34 1.90 -7.90
CA SER A 105 3.60 1.76 -8.63
C SER A 105 4.47 2.98 -8.42
N PHE A 106 5.75 2.73 -8.17
CA PHE A 106 6.77 3.77 -8.01
C PHE A 106 8.14 3.21 -8.33
N ASN A 107 9.13 4.08 -8.41
CA ASN A 107 10.52 3.72 -8.70
C ASN A 107 11.41 4.05 -7.52
N LEU A 108 12.28 3.11 -7.17
CA LEU A 108 13.40 3.35 -6.27
C LEU A 108 14.48 4.19 -6.99
N PRO A 109 15.33 4.91 -6.25
CA PRO A 109 16.36 5.77 -6.84
C PRO A 109 17.39 5.06 -7.74
N GLY A 110 17.48 3.72 -7.67
CA GLY A 110 18.38 2.97 -8.53
C GLY A 110 18.21 1.45 -8.43
N PRO A 111 19.10 0.70 -9.08
CA PRO A 111 18.99 -0.75 -9.20
C PRO A 111 19.11 -1.50 -7.87
N VAL A 112 18.42 -2.63 -7.79
CA VAL A 112 18.32 -3.48 -6.60
C VAL A 112 18.51 -4.94 -6.92
N ASP A 113 18.77 -5.76 -5.89
CA ASP A 113 18.63 -7.21 -5.98
C ASP A 113 17.30 -7.64 -5.33
N PRO A 114 16.24 -7.93 -6.12
CA PRO A 114 14.93 -8.32 -5.58
C PRO A 114 14.96 -9.56 -4.68
N ARG A 115 15.97 -10.43 -4.82
CA ARG A 115 16.12 -11.64 -4.00
C ARG A 115 16.54 -11.31 -2.57
N LEU A 116 17.09 -10.12 -2.37
CA LEU A 116 17.51 -9.58 -1.09
C LEU A 116 16.47 -8.57 -0.59
N SER A 117 15.19 -8.86 -0.78
CA SER A 117 14.08 -8.06 -0.24
C SER A 117 13.47 -8.71 1.00
N SER A 118 13.04 -7.88 1.94
CA SER A 118 12.39 -8.29 3.18
C SER A 118 11.12 -7.45 3.40
N PRO A 119 9.94 -7.94 2.97
CA PRO A 119 8.67 -7.27 3.19
C PRO A 119 8.06 -7.63 4.56
N THR A 120 7.53 -6.63 5.26
CA THR A 120 6.85 -6.76 6.55
C THR A 120 5.56 -5.94 6.54
N PHE A 121 4.42 -6.60 6.71
CA PHE A 121 3.13 -5.91 6.89
C PHE A 121 2.88 -5.67 8.38
N ARG A 122 2.96 -4.40 8.77
CA ARG A 122 2.79 -3.97 10.17
C ARG A 122 1.30 -3.94 10.55
N PRO A 123 0.96 -4.16 11.85
CA PRO A 123 -0.43 -4.14 12.32
C PRO A 123 -1.13 -2.78 12.15
N ASP A 124 -0.38 -1.70 12.00
CA ASP A 124 -0.88 -0.34 11.74
C ASP A 124 -1.27 -0.10 10.28
N GLY A 125 -1.19 -1.12 9.42
CA GLY A 125 -1.57 -1.02 8.01
C GLY A 125 -0.44 -0.49 7.11
N ILE A 126 0.81 -0.53 7.55
CA ILE A 126 1.97 -0.12 6.74
C ILE A 126 2.67 -1.36 6.18
N LEU A 127 2.87 -1.41 4.86
CA LEU A 127 3.81 -2.33 4.22
C LEU A 127 5.19 -1.69 4.26
N GLU A 128 6.09 -2.27 5.04
CA GLU A 128 7.49 -1.87 5.14
C GLU A 128 8.36 -2.86 4.38
N VAL A 129 9.24 -2.38 3.50
CA VAL A 129 10.10 -3.26 2.71
C VAL A 129 11.52 -2.71 2.68
N ILE A 130 12.47 -3.57 3.04
CA ILE A 130 13.89 -3.33 2.87
C ILE A 130 14.35 -4.11 1.65
N VAL A 131 15.08 -3.48 0.73
CA VAL A 131 15.67 -4.15 -0.44
C VAL A 131 17.11 -3.68 -0.64
N PHE A 132 18.03 -4.62 -0.80
CA PHE A 132 19.43 -4.29 -1.03
C PHE A 132 19.68 -3.79 -2.46
N LYS A 133 20.56 -2.80 -2.57
CA LYS A 133 21.04 -2.30 -3.85
C LYS A 133 21.82 -3.38 -4.58
N GLN A 134 21.78 -3.36 -5.90
CA GLN A 134 22.62 -4.24 -6.68
C GLN A 134 24.09 -3.84 -6.46
N ARG A 135 24.93 -4.80 -6.04
CA ARG A 135 26.37 -4.58 -6.05
C ARG A 135 26.83 -4.61 -7.50
N THR A 136 27.24 -3.48 -8.05
CA THR A 136 28.09 -3.48 -9.25
C THR A 136 29.41 -4.11 -8.84
N PRO A 137 29.88 -5.18 -9.51
CA PRO A 137 31.25 -5.64 -9.28
C PRO A 137 32.18 -4.46 -9.56
N ALA A 138 33.05 -4.14 -8.59
CA ALA A 138 34.06 -3.13 -8.77
C ALA A 138 34.84 -3.49 -10.03
N THR A 139 34.77 -2.65 -11.06
CA THR A 139 35.69 -2.73 -12.18
C THR A 139 37.02 -2.22 -11.65
N ASP A 140 37.75 -3.09 -10.94
CA ASP A 140 39.10 -2.80 -10.46
C ASP A 140 40.03 -2.81 -11.68
N GLY A 141 40.09 -1.66 -12.36
CA GLY A 141 40.82 -1.45 -13.60
C GLY A 141 42.34 -1.38 -13.41
N ARG A 142 42.95 -2.39 -12.78
CA ARG A 142 44.41 -2.52 -12.70
C ARG A 142 44.87 -3.95 -12.97
N PHE A 143 44.98 -4.28 -14.25
CA PHE A 143 46.05 -5.16 -14.72
C PHE A 143 46.98 -4.31 -15.59
N PRO A 144 48.21 -3.97 -15.17
CA PRO A 144 49.19 -3.44 -16.09
C PRO A 144 49.60 -4.56 -17.07
N PRO A 145 49.74 -4.27 -18.38
CA PRO A 145 50.25 -5.24 -19.34
C PRO A 145 51.71 -5.61 -19.03
N PRO A 146 52.16 -6.82 -19.46
CA PRO A 146 53.51 -7.33 -19.22
C PRO A 146 54.60 -6.51 -19.91
#